data_AF-A0A969NCL9-F1
#
_entry.id   AF-A0A969NCL9-F1
#
_cell.length_a   1.000
_cell.length_b   1.000
_cell.length_c   1.000
_cell.angle_alpha   90.00
_cell.angle_beta   90.00
_cell.angle_gamma   90.00
#
_symmetry.space_group_name_H-M   'P 1'
#
loop_
_entity.id
_entity.type
_entity.pdbx_description
1 polymer ?
#
loop_
_entity_poly.entity_id
_entity_poly.type
_entity_poly.pdbx_seq_one_letter_code
_entity_poly.pdbx_strand_id
1 'polypeptide(L)'
;MEKLKQIENLIEKFRQGLLSPGEVKELYGLTKEKSENEALEELLKQVWEKSDMDEMDIPSGKILGNLRKNIGIDLNKNNLSPRKPKILRLNTYLKYAAIILLVIGISWITKNIFDWRNDDSKMFGDNSTEVSVSLGEKTKITLPDGSIVHLNSGSKLHYPKQFNEQSRDVYLEGEAFFDVKKDTRRPVLCKNF
;
A
#
# COMPACT_ATOMS: atom_id res chain seq x y z
N MET A 1 -57.01 -0.60 33.26
CA MET A 1 -58.04 -1.54 32.76
C MET A 1 -58.16 -1.48 31.23
N GLU A 2 -58.51 -0.34 30.65
CA GLU A 2 -58.73 -0.21 29.18
C GLU A 2 -57.48 -0.47 28.33
N LYS A 3 -56.32 0.09 28.73
CA LYS A 3 -55.02 -0.16 28.07
C LYS A 3 -54.55 -1.62 28.12
N LEU A 4 -54.94 -2.38 29.15
CA LEU A 4 -54.51 -3.77 29.31
C LEU A 4 -55.30 -4.69 28.36
N LYS A 5 -56.61 -4.45 28.22
CA LYS A 5 -57.45 -5.12 27.21
C LYS A 5 -56.99 -4.83 25.78
N GLN A 6 -56.48 -3.62 25.54
CA GLN A 6 -55.93 -3.24 24.24
C GLN A 6 -54.66 -4.04 23.91
N ILE A 7 -53.76 -4.21 24.87
CA ILE A 7 -52.53 -5.02 24.70
C ILE A 7 -52.88 -6.50 24.47
N GLU A 8 -53.84 -7.05 25.22
CA GLU A 8 -54.31 -8.43 25.05
C GLU A 8 -54.86 -8.68 23.64
N ASN A 9 -55.68 -7.76 23.11
CA ASN A 9 -56.20 -7.84 21.74
C ASN A 9 -55.08 -7.75 20.69
N LEU A 10 -54.07 -6.90 20.91
CA LEU A 10 -52.91 -6.78 20.02
C LEU A 10 -52.05 -8.05 20.03
N ILE A 11 -51.89 -8.72 21.17
CA ILE A 11 -51.17 -9.99 21.29
C ILE A 11 -51.93 -11.12 20.59
N GLU A 12 -53.26 -11.18 20.71
CA GLU A 12 -54.05 -12.19 20.01
C GLU A 12 -54.04 -12.01 18.49
N LYS A 13 -54.13 -10.76 18.01
CA LYS A 13 -53.92 -10.47 16.58
C LYS A 13 -52.49 -10.82 16.13
N PHE A 14 -51.50 -10.73 17.01
CA PHE A 14 -50.10 -11.09 16.71
C PHE A 14 -49.96 -12.59 16.55
N ARG A 15 -50.58 -13.36 17.46
CA ARG A 15 -50.67 -14.82 17.39
C ARG A 15 -51.28 -15.29 16.07
N GLN A 16 -52.31 -14.58 15.59
CA GLN A 16 -52.98 -14.89 14.32
C GLN A 16 -52.22 -14.39 13.07
N GLY A 17 -51.10 -13.68 13.24
CA GLY A 17 -50.30 -13.14 12.14
C GLY A 17 -50.97 -11.99 11.37
N LEU A 18 -52.03 -11.40 11.93
CA LEU A 18 -52.85 -10.36 11.30
C LEU A 18 -52.47 -8.94 11.70
N LEU A 19 -51.31 -8.75 12.35
CA LEU A 19 -50.91 -7.43 12.82
C LEU A 19 -50.62 -6.46 11.68
N SER A 20 -51.30 -5.32 11.69
CA SER A 20 -51.06 -4.24 10.74
C SER A 20 -49.82 -3.41 11.14
N PRO A 21 -49.14 -2.74 10.18
CA PRO A 21 -47.98 -1.88 10.45
C PRO A 21 -48.17 -0.87 11.60
N GLY A 22 -49.36 -0.27 11.68
CA GLY A 22 -49.68 0.73 12.71
C GLY A 22 -49.81 0.10 14.11
N GLU A 23 -50.48 -1.04 14.19
CA GLU A 23 -50.71 -1.79 15.43
C GLU A 23 -49.40 -2.38 15.99
N VAL A 24 -48.43 -2.74 15.13
CA VAL A 24 -47.11 -3.19 15.58
C VAL A 24 -46.33 -2.07 16.24
N LYS A 25 -46.38 -0.86 15.68
CA LYS A 25 -45.72 0.32 16.26
C LYS A 25 -46.36 0.69 17.60
N GLU A 26 -47.68 0.55 17.70
CA GLU A 26 -48.43 0.75 18.93
C GLU A 26 -48.09 -0.29 20.00
N LEU A 27 -48.08 -1.58 19.66
CA LEU A 27 -47.67 -2.67 20.56
C LEU A 27 -46.22 -2.49 21.05
N TYR A 28 -45.30 -2.15 20.14
CA TYR A 28 -43.90 -1.88 20.49
C TYR A 28 -43.76 -0.62 21.38
N GLY A 29 -44.53 0.43 21.11
CA GLY A 29 -44.56 1.62 21.96
C GLY A 29 -45.06 1.31 23.37
N LEU A 30 -46.19 0.59 23.47
CA LEU A 30 -46.82 0.23 24.74
C LEU A 30 -45.98 -0.75 25.58
N THR A 31 -45.21 -1.64 24.95
CA THR A 31 -44.29 -2.55 25.64
C THR A 31 -43.00 -1.86 26.07
N LYS A 32 -42.50 -0.90 25.28
CA LYS A 32 -41.26 -0.16 25.57
C LYS A 32 -41.46 0.93 26.63
N GLU A 33 -42.62 1.59 26.65
CA GLU A 33 -42.91 2.68 27.58
C GLU A 33 -43.21 2.17 29.01
N LYS A 34 -43.32 0.85 29.22
CA LYS A 34 -43.86 0.27 30.46
C LYS A 34 -43.14 -0.97 30.99
N SER A 35 -41.84 -1.14 30.70
CA SER A 35 -41.02 -2.23 31.25
C SER A 35 -40.77 -2.18 32.78
N GLU A 36 -41.51 -1.35 33.51
CA GLU A 36 -41.49 -1.24 34.98
C GLU A 36 -42.86 -1.56 35.61
N ASN A 37 -43.85 -1.97 34.80
CA ASN A 37 -45.23 -2.06 35.25
C ASN A 37 -45.58 -3.53 35.58
N GLU A 38 -45.46 -3.94 36.85
CA GLU A 38 -45.69 -5.32 37.34
C GLU A 38 -46.99 -5.96 36.82
N ALA A 39 -48.09 -5.18 36.72
CA ALA A 39 -49.35 -5.67 36.17
C ALA A 39 -49.29 -6.07 34.68
N LEU A 40 -48.34 -5.52 33.91
CA LEU A 40 -48.09 -5.91 32.52
C LEU A 40 -47.33 -7.24 32.47
N GLU A 41 -46.33 -7.41 33.35
CA GLU A 41 -45.59 -8.67 33.45
C GLU A 41 -46.48 -9.82 33.94
N GLU A 42 -47.36 -9.56 34.91
CA GLU A 42 -48.32 -10.54 35.40
C GLU A 42 -49.31 -10.95 34.32
N LEU A 43 -49.82 -10.02 33.50
CA LEU A 43 -50.67 -10.35 32.36
C LEU A 43 -49.91 -11.11 31.27
N LEU A 44 -48.68 -10.72 30.95
CA LEU A 44 -47.85 -11.45 29.99
C LEU A 44 -47.62 -12.88 30.47
N LYS A 45 -47.33 -13.06 31.76
CA LYS A 45 -47.15 -14.37 32.38
C LYS A 45 -48.44 -15.19 32.34
N GLN A 46 -49.59 -14.60 32.70
CA GLN A 46 -50.88 -15.30 32.63
C GLN A 46 -51.27 -15.68 31.19
N VAL A 47 -51.00 -14.83 30.20
CA VAL A 47 -51.27 -15.13 28.79
C VAL A 47 -50.32 -16.22 28.27
N TRP A 48 -49.08 -16.23 28.75
CA TRP A 48 -48.07 -17.24 28.41
C TRP A 48 -48.32 -18.59 29.12
N GLU A 49 -48.89 -18.58 30.31
CA GLU A 49 -49.18 -19.77 31.11
C GLU A 49 -50.54 -20.40 30.72
N LYS A 50 -51.50 -19.59 30.23
CA LYS A 50 -52.75 -20.08 29.63
C LYS A 50 -52.59 -20.60 28.20
N SER A 51 -51.45 -20.38 27.55
CA SER A 51 -51.19 -21.04 26.27
C SER A 51 -50.72 -22.46 26.54
N ASP A 52 -51.57 -23.43 26.21
CA ASP A 52 -51.23 -24.85 26.14
C ASP A 52 -50.07 -25.03 25.16
N MET A 53 -48.84 -24.95 25.67
CA MET A 53 -47.60 -25.09 24.92
C MET A 53 -47.12 -26.54 24.99
N ASP A 54 -47.95 -27.47 24.52
CA ASP A 54 -47.47 -28.71 23.96
C ASP A 54 -47.38 -28.51 22.44
N GLU A 55 -46.14 -28.46 21.92
CA GLU A 55 -45.80 -28.38 20.50
C GLU A 55 -46.45 -27.23 19.70
N MET A 56 -46.01 -25.99 19.92
CA MET A 56 -46.13 -24.96 18.89
C MET A 56 -44.74 -24.67 18.32
N ASP A 57 -44.41 -25.33 17.20
CA ASP A 57 -43.26 -25.00 16.35
C ASP A 57 -43.49 -23.60 15.79
N ILE A 58 -43.09 -22.57 16.56
CA ILE A 58 -43.18 -21.17 16.14
C ILE A 58 -42.32 -21.08 14.88
N PRO A 59 -42.90 -20.97 13.67
CA PRO A 59 -42.12 -20.86 12.46
C PRO A 59 -41.64 -19.41 12.45
N SER A 60 -40.58 -19.18 13.20
CA SER A 60 -40.00 -17.88 13.48
C SER A 60 -39.85 -17.12 12.18
N GLY A 61 -39.45 -17.81 11.10
CA GLY A 61 -39.34 -17.29 9.75
C GLY A 61 -40.64 -16.85 9.06
N LYS A 62 -41.79 -17.53 9.27
CA LYS A 62 -43.07 -17.11 8.66
C LYS A 62 -43.65 -15.88 9.36
N ILE A 63 -43.59 -15.86 10.69
CA ILE A 63 -44.06 -14.72 11.49
C ILE A 63 -43.17 -13.52 11.22
N LEU A 64 -41.83 -13.66 11.28
CA LEU A 64 -40.88 -12.60 10.88
C LEU A 64 -41.07 -12.16 9.42
N GLY A 65 -41.42 -13.08 8.51
CA GLY A 65 -41.66 -12.77 7.10
C GLY A 65 -42.87 -11.87 6.89
N ASN A 66 -43.99 -12.20 7.54
CA ASN A 66 -45.20 -11.38 7.48
C ASN A 66 -45.04 -10.07 8.24
N LEU A 67 -44.30 -10.08 9.35
CA LEU A 67 -43.97 -8.88 10.12
C LEU A 67 -43.10 -7.93 9.28
N ARG A 68 -42.05 -8.44 8.62
CA ARG A 68 -41.22 -7.64 7.70
C ARG A 68 -42.05 -7.05 6.55
N LYS A 69 -42.99 -7.82 6.00
CA LYS A 69 -43.85 -7.37 4.89
C LYS A 69 -44.86 -6.30 5.34
N ASN A 70 -45.41 -6.46 6.55
CA ASN A 70 -46.45 -5.58 7.05
C ASN A 70 -45.89 -4.32 7.72
N ILE A 71 -44.82 -4.37 8.53
CA ILE A 71 -44.39 -3.18 9.29
C ILE A 71 -43.70 -2.12 8.41
N GLY A 72 -43.33 -2.45 7.16
CA GLY A 72 -42.64 -1.49 6.28
C GLY A 72 -41.37 -0.87 6.91
N ILE A 73 -40.80 -1.54 7.92
CA ILE A 73 -39.55 -1.13 8.55
C ILE A 73 -38.47 -1.47 7.55
N ASP A 74 -38.08 -0.46 6.77
CA ASP A 74 -36.84 -0.47 6.04
C ASP A 74 -35.71 -0.45 7.08
N LEU A 75 -35.29 -1.64 7.55
CA LEU A 75 -34.13 -1.78 8.44
C LEU A 75 -32.84 -1.28 7.76
N ASN A 76 -32.92 -0.97 6.46
CA ASN A 76 -31.90 -0.27 5.72
C ASN A 76 -32.11 1.26 5.72
N LYS A 77 -32.83 1.82 6.71
CA LYS A 77 -32.82 3.26 6.98
C LYS A 77 -31.65 3.63 7.87
N ASN A 78 -30.46 3.24 7.43
CA ASN A 78 -29.32 4.11 7.63
C ASN A 78 -29.66 5.39 6.87
N ASN A 79 -30.09 6.44 7.57
CA ASN A 79 -30.06 7.81 7.07
C ASN A 79 -28.62 8.29 6.77
N LEU A 80 -27.66 7.39 6.60
CA LEU A 80 -26.61 7.56 5.63
C LEU A 80 -27.29 7.41 4.27
N SER A 81 -27.88 8.50 3.77
CA SER A 81 -27.94 8.72 2.33
C SER A 81 -26.67 8.12 1.76
N PRO A 82 -26.68 7.15 0.82
CA PRO A 82 -25.44 6.65 0.27
C PRO A 82 -24.75 7.90 -0.21
N ARG A 83 -23.70 8.33 0.52
CA ARG A 83 -22.87 9.44 0.12
C ARG A 83 -22.27 8.83 -1.11
N LYS A 84 -22.92 9.06 -2.25
CA LYS A 84 -22.47 8.62 -3.57
C LYS A 84 -20.99 8.89 -3.47
N PRO A 85 -20.12 7.86 -3.53
CA PRO A 85 -18.70 8.11 -3.35
C PRO A 85 -18.45 9.27 -4.26
N LYS A 86 -17.98 10.39 -3.71
CA LYS A 86 -17.48 11.47 -4.53
C LYS A 86 -16.22 10.85 -5.10
N ILE A 87 -16.39 9.95 -6.08
CA ILE A 87 -15.38 9.61 -7.05
C ILE A 87 -15.09 10.98 -7.62
N LEU A 88 -14.05 11.59 -7.06
CA LEU A 88 -13.41 12.74 -7.64
C LEU A 88 -13.20 12.28 -9.07
N ARG A 89 -13.97 12.83 -9.99
CA ARG A 89 -13.72 12.70 -11.42
C ARG A 89 -12.43 13.47 -11.60
N LEU A 90 -11.33 12.81 -11.23
CA LEU A 90 -9.99 13.28 -11.44
C LEU A 90 -9.90 13.43 -12.95
N ASN A 91 -10.01 14.69 -13.32
CA ASN A 91 -10.22 15.15 -14.67
C ASN A 91 -9.13 14.51 -15.55
N THR A 92 -9.45 14.17 -16.79
CA THR A 92 -8.60 13.39 -17.70
C THR A 92 -7.11 13.79 -17.68
N TYR A 93 -6.81 15.05 -17.37
CA TYR A 93 -5.51 15.59 -16.99
C TYR A 93 -4.68 14.78 -15.98
N LEU A 94 -5.26 14.13 -14.96
CA LEU A 94 -4.47 13.30 -14.04
C LEU A 94 -4.00 11.99 -14.66
N LYS A 95 -4.70 11.49 -15.68
CA LYS A 95 -4.19 10.37 -16.48
C LYS A 95 -2.93 10.81 -17.25
N TYR A 96 -2.94 12.01 -17.82
CA TYR A 96 -1.78 12.58 -18.50
C TYR A 96 -0.64 12.93 -17.51
N ALA A 97 -0.96 13.46 -16.34
CA ALA A 97 0.04 13.75 -15.30
C ALA A 97 0.76 12.48 -14.83
N ALA A 98 0.05 11.36 -14.68
CA ALA A 98 0.66 10.07 -14.35
C ALA A 98 1.63 9.57 -15.45
N ILE A 99 1.30 9.78 -16.73
CA ILE A 99 2.18 9.43 -17.85
C ILE A 99 3.44 10.31 -17.81
N ILE A 100 3.30 11.62 -17.60
CA ILE A 100 4.43 12.55 -17.51
C ILE A 100 5.35 12.16 -16.35
N LEU A 101 4.79 11.84 -15.17
CA LEU A 101 5.55 11.39 -14.02
C LEU A 101 6.27 10.06 -14.27
N LEU A 102 5.63 9.11 -14.96
CA LEU A 102 6.28 7.87 -15.36
C LEU A 102 7.44 8.12 -16.33
N VAL A 103 7.26 8.99 -17.33
CA VAL A 103 8.33 9.32 -18.29
C VAL A 103 9.50 10.02 -17.59
N ILE A 104 9.23 10.99 -16.71
CA ILE A 104 10.26 11.67 -15.93
C ILE A 104 10.94 10.68 -14.98
N GLY A 105 10.19 9.83 -14.30
CA GLY A 105 10.72 8.83 -13.38
C GLY A 105 11.59 7.79 -14.08
N ILE A 106 11.13 7.24 -15.21
CA ILE A 106 11.91 6.33 -16.04
C ILE A 106 13.15 7.03 -16.56
N SER A 107 13.04 8.26 -17.07
CA SER A 107 14.20 9.04 -17.54
C SER A 107 15.21 9.33 -16.43
N TRP A 108 14.76 9.51 -15.19
CA TRP A 108 15.64 9.73 -14.05
C TRP A 108 16.33 8.43 -13.62
N ILE A 109 15.57 7.32 -13.57
CA ILE A 109 16.09 5.98 -13.24
C ILE A 109 17.09 5.52 -14.30
N THR A 110 16.79 5.69 -15.59
CA THR A 110 17.71 5.32 -16.66
C THR A 110 18.98 6.14 -16.62
N LYS A 111 18.91 7.45 -16.33
CA LYS A 111 20.12 8.25 -16.07
C LYS A 111 20.91 7.73 -14.88
N ASN A 112 20.27 7.46 -13.75
CA ASN A 112 20.97 6.98 -12.56
C ASN A 112 21.64 5.61 -12.78
N ILE A 113 20.97 4.68 -13.48
CA ILE A 113 21.53 3.35 -13.81
C ILE A 113 22.60 3.44 -14.91
N PHE A 114 22.41 4.32 -15.90
CA PHE A 114 23.32 4.47 -17.05
C PHE A 114 24.57 5.28 -16.68
N ASP A 115 24.46 6.28 -15.81
CA ASP A 115 25.60 7.00 -15.24
C ASP A 115 26.50 6.06 -14.42
N TRP A 116 25.95 5.00 -13.81
CA TRP A 116 26.73 3.95 -13.15
C TRP A 116 27.44 2.99 -14.11
N ARG A 117 27.01 2.91 -15.38
CA ARG A 117 27.59 1.99 -16.39
C ARG A 117 28.46 2.68 -17.45
N ASN A 118 28.44 4.01 -17.54
CA ASN A 118 29.20 4.75 -18.57
C ASN A 118 30.44 5.47 -18.07
N ASP A 119 30.78 5.38 -16.79
CA ASP A 119 32.04 5.97 -16.34
C ASP A 119 33.21 5.27 -17.06
N ASP A 120 33.13 3.96 -17.27
CA ASP A 120 34.21 3.19 -17.91
C ASP A 120 34.47 3.55 -19.39
N SER A 121 33.45 4.01 -20.14
CA SER A 121 33.62 4.36 -21.56
C SER A 121 33.96 5.84 -21.81
N LYS A 122 33.78 6.72 -20.80
CA LYS A 122 34.21 8.12 -20.85
C LYS A 122 35.52 8.39 -20.11
N MET A 123 36.03 7.45 -19.31
CA MET A 123 37.27 7.60 -18.53
C MET A 123 38.52 7.87 -19.39
N PHE A 124 38.50 7.54 -20.68
CA PHE A 124 39.65 7.66 -21.58
C PHE A 124 39.30 8.30 -22.92
N GLY A 125 38.55 9.41 -22.95
CA GLY A 125 38.26 10.13 -24.20
C GLY A 125 39.55 10.63 -24.87
N ASP A 126 39.82 10.22 -26.13
CA ASP A 126 40.88 10.60 -27.11
C ASP A 126 42.32 10.91 -26.63
N ASN A 127 42.59 10.88 -25.33
CA ASN A 127 43.77 11.43 -24.67
C ASN A 127 44.27 10.49 -23.57
N SER A 128 44.21 9.19 -23.83
CA SER A 128 44.78 8.17 -22.96
C SER A 128 46.05 7.57 -23.54
N THR A 129 46.86 6.96 -22.69
CA THR A 129 48.11 6.30 -23.07
C THR A 129 48.13 4.91 -22.47
N GLU A 130 48.28 3.91 -23.34
CA GLU A 130 48.40 2.51 -22.98
C GLU A 130 49.86 2.09 -23.13
N VAL A 131 50.40 1.43 -22.10
CA VAL A 131 51.74 0.88 -22.09
C VAL A 131 51.65 -0.59 -21.75
N SER A 132 52.12 -1.43 -22.67
CA SER A 132 52.21 -2.89 -22.48
C SER A 132 53.67 -3.30 -22.37
N VAL A 133 53.97 -4.20 -21.44
CA VAL A 133 55.32 -4.75 -21.25
C VAL A 133 55.33 -6.21 -21.69
N SER A 134 56.23 -6.55 -22.61
CA SER A 134 56.42 -7.92 -23.09
C SER A 134 56.82 -8.88 -21.96
N LEU A 135 56.61 -10.17 -22.17
CA LEU A 135 57.05 -11.20 -21.24
C LEU A 135 58.58 -11.15 -21.08
N GLY A 136 59.07 -11.21 -19.83
CA GLY A 136 60.49 -11.13 -19.50
C GLY A 136 61.06 -9.72 -19.32
N GLU A 137 60.29 -8.67 -19.61
CA GLU A 137 60.74 -7.28 -19.49
C GLU A 137 60.08 -6.56 -18.29
N LYS A 138 60.69 -5.47 -17.83
CA LYS A 138 60.12 -4.57 -16.82
C LYS A 138 60.38 -3.14 -17.23
N THR A 139 59.40 -2.27 -17.02
CA THR A 139 59.48 -0.87 -17.46
C THR A 139 59.13 0.08 -16.34
N LYS A 140 59.79 1.24 -16.31
CA LYS A 140 59.49 2.34 -15.39
C LYS A 140 58.78 3.45 -16.15
N ILE A 141 57.62 3.87 -15.65
CA ILE A 141 56.75 4.89 -16.25
C ILE A 141 56.61 6.04 -15.26
N THR A 142 56.65 7.28 -15.76
CA THR A 142 56.32 8.47 -14.96
C THR A 142 54.94 8.96 -15.38
N LEU A 143 54.02 9.01 -14.42
CA LEU A 143 52.65 9.49 -14.63
C LEU A 143 52.62 11.02 -14.73
N PRO A 144 51.54 11.60 -15.31
CA PRO A 144 51.42 13.06 -15.48
C PRO A 144 51.47 13.89 -14.19
N ASP A 145 51.16 13.30 -13.05
CA ASP A 145 51.26 13.93 -11.73
C ASP A 145 52.68 13.85 -11.11
N GLY A 146 53.60 13.14 -11.78
CA GLY A 146 54.95 12.86 -11.33
C GLY A 146 55.08 11.61 -10.46
N SER A 147 54.01 10.83 -10.28
CA SER A 147 54.09 9.51 -9.65
C SER A 147 54.86 8.53 -10.54
N ILE A 148 55.53 7.54 -9.94
CA ILE A 148 56.35 6.57 -10.65
C ILE A 148 55.68 5.20 -10.58
N VAL A 149 55.60 4.51 -11.72
CA VAL A 149 55.06 3.14 -11.80
C VAL A 149 56.12 2.21 -12.35
N HIS A 150 56.39 1.13 -11.63
CA HIS A 150 57.21 0.02 -12.07
C HIS A 150 56.29 -1.10 -12.55
N LEU A 151 56.23 -1.31 -13.85
CA LEU A 151 55.35 -2.28 -14.50
C LEU A 151 56.12 -3.59 -14.76
N ASN A 152 55.56 -4.71 -14.33
CA ASN A 152 56.19 -6.03 -14.45
C ASN A 152 55.95 -6.65 -15.84
N SER A 153 56.59 -7.80 -16.10
CA SER A 153 56.47 -8.52 -17.36
C SER A 153 55.05 -8.99 -17.64
N GLY A 154 54.59 -8.87 -18.88
CA GLY A 154 53.24 -9.27 -19.27
C GLY A 154 52.14 -8.40 -18.65
N SER A 155 52.49 -7.24 -18.12
CA SER A 155 51.54 -6.31 -17.51
C SER A 155 51.21 -5.15 -18.46
N LYS A 156 50.01 -4.61 -18.32
CA LYS A 156 49.50 -3.50 -19.12
C LYS A 156 48.99 -2.40 -18.20
N LEU A 157 49.38 -1.16 -18.48
CA LEU A 157 48.92 0.01 -17.75
C LEU A 157 48.26 0.99 -18.72
N HIS A 158 47.08 1.47 -18.37
CA HIS A 158 46.34 2.47 -19.11
C HIS A 158 46.00 3.65 -18.20
N TYR A 159 46.38 4.86 -18.63
CA TYR A 159 46.21 6.09 -17.85
C TYR A 159 45.93 7.29 -18.77
N PRO A 160 45.20 8.32 -18.29
CA PRO A 160 44.95 9.51 -19.08
C PRO A 160 46.20 10.42 -19.14
N LYS A 161 46.36 11.21 -20.20
CA LYS A 161 47.43 12.22 -20.31
C LYS A 161 47.35 13.30 -19.22
N GLN A 162 46.16 13.53 -18.70
CA GLN A 162 45.91 14.45 -17.58
C GLN A 162 44.87 13.83 -16.65
N PHE A 163 45.17 13.79 -15.35
CA PHE A 163 44.22 13.36 -14.34
C PHE A 163 43.13 14.40 -14.11
N ASN A 164 41.94 13.92 -13.75
CA ASN A 164 40.81 14.77 -13.44
C ASN A 164 41.04 15.54 -12.10
N GLU A 165 40.14 16.46 -11.75
CA GLU A 165 40.28 17.26 -10.53
C GLU A 165 39.96 16.51 -9.23
N GLN A 166 39.31 15.35 -9.32
CA GLN A 166 38.76 14.60 -8.19
C GLN A 166 39.59 13.36 -7.81
N SER A 167 40.25 12.72 -8.77
CA SER A 167 40.91 11.43 -8.64
C SER A 167 42.00 11.22 -9.72
N ARG A 168 42.89 10.27 -9.43
CA ARG A 168 43.94 9.79 -10.35
C ARG A 168 43.65 8.34 -10.70
N ASP A 169 42.86 8.15 -11.74
CA ASP A 169 42.41 6.82 -12.16
C ASP A 169 43.42 6.20 -13.13
N VAL A 170 43.83 4.98 -12.82
CA VAL A 170 44.71 4.15 -13.66
C VAL A 170 44.14 2.73 -13.75
N TYR A 171 44.30 2.10 -14.91
CA TYR A 171 43.83 0.75 -15.16
C TYR A 171 45.03 -0.17 -15.37
N LEU A 172 45.08 -1.25 -14.61
CA LEU A 172 46.20 -2.18 -14.58
C LEU A 172 45.71 -3.60 -14.89
N GLU A 173 46.41 -4.26 -15.80
CA GLU A 173 46.36 -5.71 -16.00
C GLU A 173 47.72 -6.28 -15.60
N GLY A 174 47.75 -7.30 -14.75
CA GLY A 174 48.99 -7.89 -14.25
C GLY A 174 49.51 -7.22 -12.97
N GLU A 175 50.80 -6.92 -12.93
CA GLU A 175 51.50 -6.50 -11.72
C GLU A 175 52.25 -5.18 -11.91
N ALA A 176 52.07 -4.26 -10.97
CA ALA A 176 52.83 -3.03 -10.91
C ALA A 176 53.07 -2.58 -9.48
N PHE A 177 54.17 -1.84 -9.29
CA PHE A 177 54.46 -1.14 -8.04
C PHE A 177 54.36 0.37 -8.27
N PHE A 178 53.59 1.05 -7.41
CA PHE A 178 53.31 2.48 -7.51
C PHE A 178 54.03 3.25 -6.40
N ASP A 179 54.94 4.13 -6.79
CA ASP A 179 55.49 5.18 -5.94
C ASP A 179 54.69 6.47 -6.18
N VAL A 180 53.66 6.65 -5.35
CA VAL A 180 52.64 7.67 -5.54
C VAL A 180 53.07 8.98 -4.88
N LYS A 181 53.09 10.05 -5.67
CA LYS A 181 53.30 11.40 -5.15
C LYS A 181 52.14 11.79 -4.23
N LYS A 182 52.47 12.29 -3.04
CA LYS A 182 51.48 12.70 -2.03
C LYS A 182 50.59 13.83 -2.57
N ASP A 183 49.30 13.54 -2.72
CA ASP A 183 48.23 14.49 -3.01
C ASP A 183 46.99 14.04 -2.25
N THR A 184 46.60 14.80 -1.23
CA THR A 184 45.45 14.48 -0.37
C THR A 184 44.12 14.86 -0.99
N ARG A 185 44.11 15.69 -2.05
CA ARG A 185 42.89 16.15 -2.72
C ARG A 185 42.45 15.18 -3.81
N ARG A 186 43.39 14.46 -4.42
CA ARG A 186 43.15 13.52 -5.51
C ARG A 186 43.70 12.14 -5.16
N PRO A 187 42.90 11.23 -4.60
CA PRO A 187 43.33 9.86 -4.35
C PRO A 187 43.72 9.15 -5.65
N VAL A 188 44.62 8.17 -5.57
CA VAL A 188 44.91 7.25 -6.68
C VAL A 188 43.93 6.09 -6.62
N LEU A 189 43.23 5.83 -7.71
CA LEU A 189 42.37 4.67 -7.87
C LEU A 189 42.98 3.76 -8.93
N CYS A 190 43.41 2.59 -8.50
CA CYS A 190 43.84 1.51 -9.40
C CYS A 190 42.64 0.60 -9.67
N LYS A 191 42.27 0.50 -10.94
CA LYS A 191 41.19 -0.37 -11.45
C LYS A 191 41.80 -1.51 -12.25
N ASN A 192 41.13 -2.66 -12.27
CA ASN A 192 41.49 -3.76 -13.16
C ASN A 192 40.65 -3.69 -14.43
N PHE A 193 41.21 -4.19 -15.54
CA PHE A 193 40.48 -4.41 -16.79
C PHE A 193 39.36 -5.45 -16.64
#